data_AF-A0A258JLI3-F1
#
_entry.id   AF-A0A258JLI3-F1
#
_cell.length_a   1.000
_cell.length_b   1.000
_cell.length_c   1.000
_cell.angle_alpha   90.00
_cell.angle_beta   90.00
_cell.angle_gamma   90.00
#
_symmetry.space_group_name_H-M   'P 1'
#
loop_
_entity.id
_entity.type
_entity.pdbx_description
1 polymer ?
#
loop_
_entity_poly.entity_id
_entity_poly.type
_entity_poly.pdbx_seq_one_letter_code
_entity_poly.pdbx_strand_id
1 'polypeptide(L)' 'MGRFGQPNDLDSTLLWLCNPDSRFVTGIVVAVDGGFLAYSGV' A
#
# COMPACT_ATOMS: atom_id res chain seq x y z
N MET A 1 -8.34 -9.73 1.95
CA MET A 1 -9.02 -9.56 0.64
C MET A 1 -9.09 -10.85 -0.21
N GLY A 2 -8.43 -11.95 0.20
CA GLY A 2 -8.72 -13.30 -0.35
C GLY A 2 -8.31 -13.55 -1.80
N ARG A 3 -7.46 -12.68 -2.37
CA ARG A 3 -6.92 -12.81 -3.73
C ARG A 3 -5.47 -12.36 -3.77
N PHE A 4 -4.74 -12.80 -4.80
CA PHE A 4 -3.45 -12.21 -5.14
C PHE A 4 -3.62 -10.79 -5.67
N GLY A 5 -2.59 -9.97 -5.42
CA GLY A 5 -2.48 -8.64 -5.99
C GLY A 5 -2.28 -8.70 -7.51
N GLN A 6 -2.68 -7.63 -8.19
CA GLN A 6 -2.35 -7.32 -9.57
C GLN A 6 -1.43 -6.09 -9.58
N PRO A 7 -0.59 -5.89 -10.61
CA PRO A 7 0.29 -4.72 -10.69
C PRO A 7 -0.45 -3.40 -10.47
N ASN A 8 -1.64 -3.25 -11.04
CA ASN A 8 -2.47 -2.05 -10.94
C ASN A 8 -2.98 -1.74 -9.52
N ASP A 9 -2.95 -2.70 -8.58
CA ASP A 9 -3.28 -2.44 -7.18
C ASP A 9 -2.26 -1.47 -6.52
N LEU A 10 -1.07 -1.29 -7.11
CA LEU A 10 -0.03 -0.37 -6.63
C LEU A 10 -0.24 1.07 -7.09
N ASP A 11 -0.98 1.29 -8.19
CA ASP A 11 -1.03 2.57 -8.90
C ASP A 11 -1.48 3.72 -7.99
N SER A 12 -2.52 3.50 -7.19
CA SER A 12 -3.05 4.54 -6.30
C SER A 12 -2.08 4.93 -5.19
N THR A 13 -1.41 3.95 -4.59
CA THR A 13 -0.41 4.19 -3.52
C THR A 13 0.83 4.88 -4.08
N LEU A 14 1.28 4.51 -5.28
CA LEU A 14 2.37 5.17 -5.98
C LEU A 14 2.03 6.64 -6.27
N LEU A 15 0.86 6.89 -6.86
CA LEU A 15 0.39 8.24 -7.15
C LEU A 15 0.25 9.07 -5.88
N TRP A 16 -0.24 8.49 -4.78
CA TRP A 16 -0.30 9.15 -3.49
C TRP A 16 1.09 9.50 -2.95
N LEU A 17 2.06 8.58 -3.01
CA LEU A 17 3.44 8.84 -2.57
C LEU A 17 4.12 9.93 -3.39
N CYS A 18 3.83 10.01 -4.70
CA CYS A 18 4.38 11.03 -5.58
C CYS A 18 3.62 12.37 -5.52
N ASN A 19 2.44 12.42 -4.90
CA ASN A 19 1.61 13.63 -4.85
C ASN A 19 2.25 14.68 -3.91
N PRO A 20 2.32 15.97 -4.31
CA PRO A 20 2.78 17.07 -3.44
C PRO A 20 2.10 17.15 -2.07
N ASP A 21 0.84 16.72 -1.97
CA ASP A 21 0.08 16.71 -0.71
C ASP A 21 0.69 15.74 0.32
N SER A 22 1.43 14.73 -0.14
CA SER A 22 2.12 13.75 0.70
C SER A 22 3.54 14.17 1.11
N ARG A 23 3.96 15.41 0.85
CA ARG A 23 5.34 15.91 1.09
C ARG A 23 5.90 15.73 2.50
N PHE A 24 5.04 15.54 3.51
CA PHE A 24 5.47 15.33 4.90
C PHE A 24 5.51 13.84 5.30
N VAL A 25 5.12 12.95 4.39
CA VAL A 25 5.21 11.50 4.57
C VAL A 25 6.56 11.03 4.04
N THR A 26 7.45 10.64 4.95
CA THR A 26 8.80 10.16 4.62
C THR A 26 9.26 9.10 5.61
N GLY A 27 10.17 8.22 5.18
CA GLY A 27 10.78 7.19 6.02
C GLY A 27 9.89 6.02 6.42
N ILE A 28 8.72 5.87 5.78
CA ILE A 28 7.78 4.78 6.07
C ILE A 28 7.77 3.71 4.97
N VAL A 29 7.23 2.54 5.30
CA VAL A 29 6.87 1.48 4.35
C VAL A 29 5.36 1.32 4.37
N VAL A 30 4.72 1.42 3.20
CA VAL A 30 3.27 1.28 3.05
C VAL A 30 2.96 -0.12 2.56
N ALA A 31 2.18 -0.87 3.34
CA ALA A 31 1.73 -2.20 2.94
C ALA A 31 0.60 -2.11 1.92
N VAL A 32 0.78 -2.74 0.76
CA VAL A 32 -0.26 -2.94 -0.27
C VAL A 32 -0.36 -4.43 -0.56
N ASP A 33 -0.97 -5.17 0.36
CA ASP A 33 -0.88 -6.63 0.40
C ASP A 33 -2.23 -7.34 0.64
N GLY A 34 -3.34 -6.60 0.53
CA GLY A 34 -4.67 -7.14 0.77
C GLY A 34 -4.97 -7.51 2.23
N GLY A 35 -4.20 -6.96 3.18
CA GLY A 35 -4.34 -7.17 4.62
C GLY A 35 -3.48 -8.32 5.16
N PHE A 36 -2.51 -8.80 4.38
CA PHE A 36 -1.69 -9.96 4.75
C PHE A 36 -0.85 -9.71 6.00
N LEU A 37 -0.15 -8.57 6.07
CA LEU A 37 0.66 -8.18 7.23
C LEU A 37 -0.17 -7.89 8.49
N ALA A 38 -1.46 -7.56 8.32
CA ALA A 38 -2.36 -7.31 9.45
C ALA A 38 -3.05 -8.60 9.96
N TYR A 39 -2.90 -9.72 9.27
CA TYR A 39 -3.56 -10.97 9.63
C TYR A 39 -2.77 -11.73 10.71
N SER A 40 -3.47 -12.15 11.78
CA SER A 40 -2.88 -12.88 12.92
C SER A 40 -2.63 -14.37 12.65
N GLY A 41 -3.11 -14.92 11.53
CA GLY A 41 -2.96 -16.34 11.23
C GLY A 41 -4.13 -17.23 11.70
N VAL A 42 -5.08 -16.67 12.45
CA VAL A 42 -6.24 -17.36 13.04
C VAL A 42 -7.52 -16.55 12.87
#